data_AF-A0A4Q3C8S6-F1
#
_entry.id   AF-A0A4Q3C8S6-F1
#
_cell.length_a   1.000
_cell.length_b   1.000
_cell.length_c   1.000
_cell.angle_alpha   90.00
_cell.angle_beta   90.00
_cell.angle_gamma   90.00
#
_symmetry.space_group_name_H-M   'P 1'
#
loop_
_entity.id
_entity.type
_entity.pdbx_description
1 polymer ?
#
loop_
_entity_poly.entity_id
_entity_poly.type
_entity_poly.pdbx_seq_one_letter_code
_entity_poly.pdbx_strand_id
1 'polypeptide(L)'
;SSRSSRICFSIRFHIADADPAMWKRIEKQILLERLDHHWKEHLSTLDALRQVIFLRAYAQKQPINEYKREAFMLFERMLDTLREDVTTILMRSEFRFSAPQAPLSLPDLPEFLTGHIEPLLGIEDSNDGDGSRMREALFGSLTGAPMAEAGPGGVADNPWAGEDISRNAPCPCGSGNKYKHCHGAVGAKAPA
;
A
#
# COMPACT_ATOMS: atom_id res chain seq x y z
N SER A 1 31.31 18.68 16.08
CA SER A 1 30.99 19.85 15.23
C SER A 1 30.85 19.49 13.75
N SER A 2 31.88 18.95 13.08
CA SER A 2 31.88 18.72 11.62
C SER A 2 30.76 17.80 11.06
N ARG A 3 30.37 16.72 11.77
CA ARG A 3 29.26 15.84 11.33
C ARG A 3 27.92 16.56 11.30
N SER A 4 27.61 17.36 12.31
CA SER A 4 26.32 18.08 12.43
C SER A 4 26.13 19.12 11.31
N SER A 5 27.20 19.80 10.88
CA SER A 5 27.15 20.74 9.75
C SER A 5 26.98 20.05 8.39
N ARG A 6 27.61 18.89 8.15
CA ARG A 6 27.37 18.11 6.92
C ARG A 6 25.94 17.54 6.87
N ILE A 7 25.44 17.12 8.02
CA ILE A 7 24.08 16.59 8.21
C ILE A 7 23.03 17.64 7.82
N CYS A 8 23.16 18.88 8.30
CA CYS A 8 22.20 19.95 7.99
C CYS A 8 22.21 20.34 6.50
N PHE A 9 23.38 20.24 5.85
CA PHE A 9 23.53 20.56 4.42
C PHE A 9 22.91 19.49 3.51
N SER A 10 23.04 18.21 3.85
CA SER A 10 22.48 17.09 3.07
C SER A 10 20.95 17.11 3.06
N ILE A 11 20.33 17.36 4.22
CA ILE A 11 18.86 17.45 4.33
C ILE A 11 18.33 18.63 3.50
N ARG A 12 19.01 19.78 3.55
CA ARG A 12 18.65 20.99 2.79
C ARG A 12 18.70 20.75 1.28
N PHE A 13 19.66 19.97 0.81
CA PHE A 13 19.82 19.62 -0.60
C PHE A 13 18.69 18.70 -1.08
N HIS A 14 18.34 17.65 -0.33
CA HIS A 14 17.24 16.74 -0.69
C HIS A 14 15.86 17.40 -0.68
N ILE A 15 15.63 18.37 0.20
CA ILE A 15 14.37 19.14 0.24
C ILE A 15 14.25 20.09 -0.96
N ALA A 16 15.36 20.55 -1.54
CA ALA A 16 15.34 21.46 -2.68
C ALA A 16 15.00 20.76 -4.00
N ASP A 17 15.37 19.49 -4.16
CA ASP A 17 15.13 18.70 -5.37
C ASP A 17 13.78 17.95 -5.38
N ALA A 18 13.14 17.79 -4.21
CA ALA A 18 11.88 17.05 -4.05
C ALA A 18 10.66 17.96 -3.94
N ASP A 19 9.51 17.52 -4.49
CA ASP A 19 8.22 18.19 -4.32
C ASP A 19 7.87 18.33 -2.82
N PRO A 20 7.66 19.56 -2.29
CA PRO A 20 7.39 19.82 -0.87
C PRO A 20 6.21 19.04 -0.29
N ALA A 21 5.19 18.74 -1.11
CA ALA A 21 4.02 17.97 -0.67
C ALA A 21 4.35 16.49 -0.45
N MET A 22 5.24 15.94 -1.29
CA MET A 22 5.70 14.56 -1.19
C MET A 22 6.60 14.35 0.02
N TRP A 23 7.50 15.31 0.30
CA TRP A 23 8.37 15.26 1.48
C TRP A 23 7.58 15.17 2.80
N LYS A 24 6.56 16.01 2.97
CA LYS A 24 5.70 15.97 4.17
C LYS A 24 4.99 14.64 4.35
N ARG A 25 4.60 13.98 3.25
CA ARG A 25 3.95 12.66 3.29
C ARG A 25 4.93 11.59 3.76
N ILE A 26 6.16 11.62 3.25
CA ILE A 26 7.24 10.71 3.64
C ILE A 26 7.62 10.90 5.11
N GLU A 27 7.81 12.14 5.55
CA GLU A 27 8.10 12.46 6.95
C GLU A 27 7.01 11.90 7.88
N LYS A 28 5.75 12.15 7.56
CA LYS A 28 4.61 11.64 8.33
C LYS A 28 4.56 10.11 8.34
N GLN A 29 4.81 9.46 7.20
CA GLN A 29 4.80 8.00 7.09
C GLN A 29 5.90 7.38 7.97
N ILE A 30 7.13 7.89 7.87
CA ILE A 30 8.27 7.40 8.65
C ILE A 30 8.03 7.63 10.14
N LEU A 31 7.52 8.81 10.52
CA LEU A 31 7.23 9.12 11.93
C LEU A 31 6.21 8.15 12.51
N LEU A 32 5.11 7.90 11.79
CA LEU A 32 4.05 7.00 12.27
C LEU A 32 4.54 5.55 12.38
N GLU A 33 5.25 5.05 11.37
CA GLU A 33 5.80 3.68 11.40
C GLU A 33 6.75 3.47 12.57
N ARG A 34 7.64 4.44 12.82
CA ARG A 34 8.61 4.37 13.93
C ARG A 34 7.93 4.54 15.29
N LEU A 35 6.94 5.42 15.39
CA LEU A 35 6.15 5.59 16.60
C LEU A 35 5.43 4.30 16.98
N ASP A 36 4.79 3.63 16.01
CA ASP A 36 4.08 2.37 16.26
C ASP A 36 5.02 1.25 16.70
N HIS A 37 6.23 1.19 16.15
CA HIS A 37 7.25 0.21 16.55
C HIS A 37 7.70 0.43 18.00
N HIS A 38 8.16 1.65 18.32
CA HIS A 38 8.62 2.02 19.67
C HIS A 38 7.53 1.90 20.72
N TRP A 39 6.28 2.23 20.36
CA TRP A 39 5.14 2.09 21.25
C TRP A 39 4.84 0.64 21.61
N LYS A 40 4.87 -0.29 20.64
CA LYS A 40 4.66 -1.72 20.90
C LYS A 40 5.75 -2.29 21.80
N GLU A 41 7.00 -1.93 21.54
CA GLU A 41 8.14 -2.32 22.38
C GLU A 41 8.00 -1.76 23.81
N HIS A 42 7.59 -0.49 23.95
CA HIS A 42 7.32 0.13 25.24
C HIS A 42 6.21 -0.58 26.02
N LEU A 43 5.10 -0.96 25.36
CA LEU A 43 4.04 -1.71 26.02
C LEU A 43 4.51 -3.10 26.49
N SER A 44 5.32 -3.79 25.68
CA SER A 44 5.90 -5.08 26.07
C SER A 44 6.83 -4.96 27.28
N THR A 45 7.70 -3.94 27.28
CA THR A 45 8.60 -3.68 28.42
C THR A 45 7.86 -3.23 29.68
N LEU A 46 6.78 -2.46 29.57
CA LEU A 46 5.91 -2.11 30.70
C LEU A 46 5.20 -3.33 31.29
N ASP A 47 4.75 -4.28 30.46
CA ASP A 47 4.13 -5.52 30.95
C ASP A 47 5.15 -6.38 31.72
N ALA A 48 6.37 -6.52 31.21
CA ALA A 48 7.45 -7.19 31.92
C ALA A 48 7.77 -6.50 33.26
N LEU A 49 7.83 -5.17 33.29
CA LEU A 49 8.07 -4.39 34.51
C LEU A 49 6.94 -4.58 35.53
N ARG A 50 5.69 -4.63 35.07
CA ARG A 50 4.51 -4.90 35.91
C ARG A 50 4.58 -6.27 36.58
N GLN A 51 5.08 -7.29 35.90
CA GLN A 51 5.24 -8.63 36.46
C GLN A 51 6.30 -8.66 37.59
N VAL A 52 7.36 -7.88 37.46
CA VAL A 52 8.50 -7.88 38.41
C VAL A 52 8.29 -6.90 39.58
N ILE A 53 7.44 -5.87 39.44
CA ILE A 53 7.31 -4.79 40.44
C ILE A 53 6.87 -5.29 41.82
N PHE A 54 6.12 -6.39 41.87
CA PHE A 54 5.62 -6.97 43.12
C PHE A 54 6.76 -7.45 44.03
N LEU A 55 7.92 -7.82 43.46
CA LEU A 55 9.10 -8.20 44.22
C LEU A 55 9.68 -7.03 45.03
N ARG A 56 9.43 -5.77 44.62
CA ARG A 56 9.87 -4.59 45.39
C ARG A 56 9.00 -4.32 46.61
N ALA A 57 7.80 -4.89 46.68
CA ALA A 57 6.93 -4.78 47.86
C ALA A 57 7.57 -5.47 49.09
N TYR A 58 8.45 -6.46 48.91
CA TYR A 58 9.20 -7.09 49.99
C TYR A 58 10.17 -6.12 50.70
N ALA A 59 10.58 -5.03 50.03
CA ALA A 59 11.46 -4.00 50.60
C ALA A 59 10.70 -2.84 51.27
N GLN A 60 9.42 -3.03 51.61
CA GLN A 60 8.53 -2.00 52.21
C GLN A 60 8.37 -0.70 51.40
N LYS A 61 8.80 -0.67 50.14
CA LYS A 61 8.52 0.43 49.22
C LYS A 61 7.15 0.22 48.58
N GLN A 62 6.41 1.31 48.35
CA GLN A 62 5.14 1.22 47.65
C GLN A 62 5.36 0.86 46.17
N PRO A 63 4.88 -0.31 45.69
CA PRO A 63 5.19 -0.81 44.35
C PRO A 63 4.63 0.09 43.24
N ILE A 64 3.48 0.73 43.47
CA ILE A 64 2.85 1.61 42.49
C ILE A 64 3.66 2.88 42.21
N ASN A 65 4.32 3.44 43.22
CA ASN A 65 5.14 4.65 43.04
C ASN A 65 6.42 4.32 42.26
N GLU A 66 6.99 3.14 42.51
CA GLU A 66 8.18 2.68 41.81
C GLU A 66 7.90 2.28 40.37
N TYR A 67 6.74 1.65 40.11
CA TYR A 67 6.24 1.43 38.76
C TYR A 67 6.13 2.73 38.00
N LYS A 68 5.47 3.75 38.56
CA LYS A 68 5.31 5.05 37.89
C LYS A 68 6.65 5.71 37.57
N ARG A 69 7.60 5.69 38.52
CA ARG A 69 8.91 6.32 38.31
C ARG A 69 9.72 5.60 37.23
N GLU A 70 9.76 4.27 37.25
CA GLU A 70 10.51 3.51 36.24
C GLU A 70 9.84 3.53 34.87
N ALA A 71 8.51 3.40 34.82
CA ALA A 71 7.74 3.52 33.58
C ALA A 71 7.95 4.87 32.90
N PHE A 72 7.96 5.96 33.68
CA PHE A 72 8.20 7.31 33.15
C PHE A 72 9.63 7.47 32.61
N MET A 73 10.66 6.98 33.32
CA MET A 73 12.03 7.01 32.80
C MET A 73 12.21 6.19 31.52
N LEU A 74 11.51 5.04 31.39
CA LEU A 74 11.53 4.25 30.17
C LEU A 74 10.84 4.98 29.01
N PHE A 75 9.73 5.67 29.29
CA PHE A 75 9.01 6.47 28.31
C PHE A 75 9.85 7.63 27.77
N GLU A 76 10.52 8.40 28.64
CA GLU A 76 11.41 9.49 28.22
C GLU A 76 12.55 8.99 27.33
N ARG A 77 13.20 7.88 27.71
CA ARG A 77 14.25 7.26 26.89
C ARG A 77 13.74 6.84 25.51
N MET A 78 12.55 6.25 25.45
CA MET A 78 11.93 5.86 24.18
C MET A 78 11.65 7.08 23.29
N LEU A 79 11.21 8.22 23.86
CA LEU A 79 11.01 9.44 23.08
C LEU A 79 12.32 9.97 22.49
N ASP A 80 13.42 9.87 23.22
CA ASP A 80 14.74 10.29 22.73
C ASP A 80 15.24 9.36 21.63
N THR A 81 15.14 8.04 21.81
CA THR A 81 15.51 7.07 20.77
C THR A 81 14.66 7.24 19.51
N LEU A 82 13.37 7.52 19.65
CA LEU A 82 12.48 7.78 18.51
C LEU A 82 12.92 9.02 17.72
N ARG A 83 13.30 10.11 18.39
CA ARG A 83 13.82 11.30 17.72
C ARG A 83 15.12 11.00 16.97
N GLU A 84 16.04 10.28 17.61
CA GLU A 84 17.32 9.89 16.99
C GLU A 84 17.12 8.97 15.78
N ASP A 85 16.21 8.00 15.87
CA ASP A 85 15.90 7.10 14.76
C ASP A 85 15.27 7.83 13.59
N VAL A 86 14.25 8.66 13.83
CA VAL A 86 13.57 9.42 12.76
C VAL A 86 14.58 10.35 12.07
N THR A 87 15.39 11.07 12.84
CA THR A 87 16.41 11.96 12.26
C THR A 87 17.48 11.19 11.48
N THR A 88 17.95 10.05 11.99
CA THR A 88 18.93 9.20 11.31
C THR A 88 18.39 8.63 10.00
N ILE A 89 17.14 8.18 9.98
CA ILE A 89 16.48 7.64 8.79
C ILE A 89 16.35 8.74 7.74
N LEU A 90 15.82 9.92 8.12
CA LEU A 90 15.67 11.06 7.21
C LEU A 90 17.02 11.54 6.65
N MET A 91 18.11 11.36 7.40
CA MET A 91 19.46 11.74 6.97
C MET A 91 20.13 10.73 6.04
N ARG A 92 19.78 9.44 6.15
CA ARG A 92 20.43 8.34 5.41
C ARG A 92 19.64 7.89 4.19
N SER A 93 18.35 8.15 4.13
CA SER A 93 17.50 7.68 3.05
C SER A 93 17.78 8.43 1.74
N GLU A 94 18.53 7.81 0.85
CA GLU A 94 18.50 8.13 -0.58
C GLU A 94 17.17 7.63 -1.14
N PHE A 95 16.16 8.49 -1.19
CA PHE A 95 14.87 8.14 -1.80
C PHE A 95 15.06 8.02 -3.32
N ARG A 96 15.29 6.79 -3.79
CA ARG A 96 15.16 6.47 -5.22
C ARG A 96 13.69 6.42 -5.56
N PHE A 97 13.15 7.56 -5.98
CA PHE A 97 11.90 7.56 -6.72
C PHE A 97 12.14 6.73 -7.97
N SER A 98 11.59 5.52 -8.01
CA SER A 98 11.61 4.71 -9.23
C SER A 98 10.96 5.58 -10.30
N ALA A 99 11.75 5.98 -11.29
CA ALA A 99 11.19 6.48 -12.54
C ALA A 99 10.12 5.48 -13.00
N PRO A 100 9.00 5.93 -13.60
CA PRO A 100 8.03 5.02 -14.18
C PRO A 100 8.83 4.09 -15.08
N GLN A 101 8.81 2.80 -14.75
CA GLN A 101 9.56 1.81 -15.50
C GLN A 101 9.08 1.95 -16.93
N ALA A 102 9.98 2.33 -17.84
CA ALA A 102 9.64 2.40 -19.25
C ALA A 102 8.98 1.05 -19.59
N PRO A 103 7.78 1.05 -20.21
CA PRO A 103 7.09 -0.19 -20.49
C PRO A 103 8.09 -1.09 -21.21
N LEU A 104 8.33 -2.26 -20.64
CA LEU A 104 9.19 -3.28 -21.24
C LEU A 104 8.62 -3.51 -22.64
N SER A 105 9.31 -2.99 -23.66
CA SER A 105 9.00 -3.34 -25.04
C SER A 105 9.39 -4.80 -25.15
N LEU A 106 8.39 -5.67 -25.03
CA LEU A 106 8.55 -7.06 -25.41
C LEU A 106 9.13 -7.06 -26.83
N PRO A 107 10.26 -7.75 -27.07
CA PRO A 107 10.68 -8.01 -28.44
C PRO A 107 9.49 -8.66 -29.15
N ASP A 108 9.11 -8.14 -30.33
CA ASP A 108 8.14 -8.83 -31.18
C ASP A 108 8.65 -10.25 -31.37
N LEU A 109 7.95 -11.21 -30.75
CA LEU A 109 8.27 -12.61 -31.00
C LEU A 109 8.07 -12.83 -32.50
N PRO A 110 8.99 -13.55 -33.17
CA PRO A 110 8.69 -14.01 -34.50
C PRO A 110 7.36 -14.76 -34.44
N GLU A 111 6.53 -14.56 -35.47
CA GLU A 111 5.23 -15.21 -35.67
C GLU A 111 5.46 -16.72 -35.73
N PHE A 112 5.61 -17.34 -34.57
CA PHE A 112 5.98 -18.74 -34.43
C PHE A 112 4.72 -19.55 -34.69
N LEU A 113 4.55 -19.90 -35.96
CA LEU A 113 3.71 -20.98 -36.50
C LEU A 113 2.51 -21.35 -35.62
N THR A 114 1.50 -20.48 -35.59
CA THR A 114 0.10 -20.90 -35.35
C THR A 114 -0.47 -21.59 -36.59
N GLY A 115 0.29 -22.53 -37.17
CA GLY A 115 -0.20 -23.46 -38.17
C GLY A 115 -0.53 -24.77 -37.46
N HIS A 116 -1.74 -24.88 -36.91
CA HIS A 116 -2.19 -26.15 -36.33
C HIS A 116 -2.61 -27.07 -37.48
N ILE A 117 -1.64 -27.78 -38.06
CA ILE A 117 -1.90 -28.76 -39.12
C ILE A 117 -2.36 -30.05 -38.45
N GLU A 118 -3.62 -30.44 -38.69
CA GLU A 118 -4.19 -31.70 -38.21
C GLU A 118 -3.46 -32.90 -38.86
N PRO A 119 -2.82 -33.80 -38.07
CA PRO A 119 -1.91 -34.84 -38.59
C PRO A 119 -2.55 -35.89 -39.50
N LEU A 120 -3.89 -35.97 -39.57
CA LEU A 120 -4.59 -37.02 -40.32
C LEU A 120 -5.18 -36.56 -41.65
N LEU A 121 -5.42 -35.26 -41.84
CA LEU A 121 -6.12 -34.74 -43.02
C LEU A 121 -5.30 -33.76 -43.85
N GLY A 122 -4.20 -33.20 -43.32
CA GLY A 122 -3.25 -32.40 -44.11
C GLY A 122 -3.85 -31.15 -44.77
N ILE A 123 -4.93 -30.62 -44.20
CA ILE A 123 -5.59 -29.38 -44.62
C ILE A 123 -5.28 -28.30 -43.59
N GLU A 124 -4.83 -27.14 -44.07
CA GLU A 124 -4.64 -25.92 -43.26
C GLU A 124 -6.01 -25.30 -42.98
N ASP A 125 -6.50 -25.41 -41.75
CA ASP A 125 -7.74 -24.76 -41.33
C ASP A 125 -7.43 -23.52 -40.48
N SER A 126 -6.64 -22.61 -41.08
CA SER A 126 -6.52 -21.22 -40.65
C SER A 126 -7.75 -20.43 -41.09
N ASN A 127 -8.91 -20.81 -40.56
CA ASN A 127 -10.06 -19.92 -40.55
C ASN A 127 -9.98 -19.10 -39.26
N ASP A 128 -9.23 -18.01 -39.34
CA ASP A 128 -8.90 -17.10 -38.24
C ASP A 128 -10.13 -16.26 -37.85
N GLY A 129 -11.19 -16.93 -37.40
CA GLY A 129 -12.24 -16.38 -36.55
C GLY A 129 -11.81 -16.37 -35.09
N ASP A 130 -10.51 -16.14 -34.84
CA ASP A 130 -9.89 -16.11 -33.52
C ASP A 130 -10.41 -14.87 -32.76
N GLY A 131 -11.15 -15.13 -31.67
CA GLY A 131 -11.67 -14.13 -30.74
C GLY A 131 -10.63 -13.57 -29.76
N SER A 132 -9.34 -13.79 -30.01
CA SER A 132 -8.24 -13.35 -29.15
C SER A 132 -7.96 -11.85 -29.30
N ARG A 133 -8.34 -11.22 -30.42
CA ARG A 133 -8.39 -9.75 -30.55
C ARG A 133 -9.39 -9.07 -29.61
N MET A 134 -10.35 -9.81 -29.05
CA MET A 134 -11.33 -9.29 -28.09
C MET A 134 -11.05 -9.70 -26.63
N ARG A 135 -9.98 -10.45 -26.34
CA ARG A 135 -9.73 -11.01 -25.00
C ARG A 135 -8.30 -10.77 -24.48
N GLU A 136 -7.72 -9.63 -24.85
CA GLU A 136 -6.50 -9.06 -24.21
C GLU A 136 -6.63 -8.98 -22.67
N ALA A 137 -7.86 -8.76 -22.17
CA ALA A 137 -8.15 -8.53 -20.76
C ALA A 137 -7.93 -9.76 -19.85
N LEU A 138 -7.83 -10.99 -20.39
CA LEU A 138 -7.66 -12.18 -19.55
C LEU A 138 -6.19 -12.51 -19.24
N PHE A 139 -5.26 -12.15 -20.14
CA PHE A 139 -3.84 -12.47 -19.95
C PHE A 139 -3.15 -11.51 -18.94
N GLY A 140 -3.73 -10.32 -18.73
CA GLY A 140 -3.25 -9.32 -17.75
C GLY A 140 -3.47 -9.68 -16.28
N SER A 141 -4.16 -10.79 -15.96
CA SER A 141 -4.50 -11.13 -14.56
C SER A 141 -3.37 -11.83 -13.78
N LEU A 142 -2.27 -12.24 -14.42
CA LEU A 142 -1.25 -13.08 -13.79
C LEU A 142 0.05 -12.33 -13.45
N THR A 143 0.21 -11.08 -13.90
CA THR A 143 1.38 -10.25 -13.60
C THR A 143 0.97 -9.04 -12.77
N GLY A 144 1.42 -9.01 -11.51
CA GLY A 144 1.03 -8.01 -10.52
C GLY A 144 1.52 -6.60 -10.84
N ALA A 145 0.77 -5.87 -11.66
CA ALA A 145 0.91 -4.43 -11.83
C ALA A 145 0.04 -3.66 -10.82
N PRO A 146 0.57 -2.65 -10.14
CA PRO A 146 -0.20 -1.79 -9.24
C PRO A 146 -0.96 -0.76 -10.07
N MET A 147 -2.27 -0.97 -10.18
CA MET A 147 -3.36 -0.02 -10.38
C MET A 147 -4.45 -0.76 -11.16
N ALA A 148 -5.38 -1.36 -10.42
CA ALA A 148 -6.69 -1.64 -10.98
C ALA A 148 -7.38 -0.30 -11.23
N GLU A 149 -7.09 0.33 -12.37
CA GLU A 149 -8.08 1.18 -13.01
C GLU A 149 -9.33 0.30 -13.17
N ALA A 150 -10.48 0.82 -12.74
CA ALA A 150 -11.72 0.09 -12.65
C ALA A 150 -11.95 -0.74 -13.92
N GLY A 151 -11.72 -2.05 -13.82
CA GLY A 151 -11.97 -2.96 -14.92
C GLY A 151 -13.43 -2.81 -15.37
N PRO A 152 -13.72 -2.97 -16.67
CA PRO A 152 -15.08 -2.91 -17.20
C PRO A 152 -15.82 -4.20 -16.81
N GLY A 153 -16.05 -4.37 -15.52
CA GLY A 153 -17.03 -5.27 -14.94
C GLY A 153 -18.33 -4.53 -14.60
N GLY A 154 -18.51 -3.33 -15.15
CA GLY A 154 -19.78 -2.62 -15.19
C GLY A 154 -20.64 -3.25 -16.28
N VAL A 155 -21.86 -3.59 -15.91
CA VAL A 155 -22.94 -3.92 -16.85
C VAL A 155 -22.88 -2.95 -18.04
N ALA A 156 -22.90 -3.46 -19.27
CA ALA A 156 -22.75 -2.67 -20.49
C ALA A 156 -23.74 -1.49 -20.61
N ASP A 157 -24.83 -1.52 -19.82
CA ASP A 157 -25.94 -0.56 -19.89
C ASP A 157 -26.31 0.02 -18.50
N ASN A 158 -25.33 0.39 -17.66
CA ASN A 158 -25.63 1.17 -16.46
C ASN A 158 -25.53 2.69 -16.77
N PRO A 159 -26.64 3.45 -16.71
CA PRO A 159 -26.64 4.90 -17.00
C PRO A 159 -25.71 5.72 -16.11
N TRP A 160 -25.33 5.19 -14.94
CA TRP A 160 -24.53 5.88 -13.93
C TRP A 160 -23.11 5.29 -13.78
N ALA A 161 -22.62 4.53 -14.76
CA ALA A 161 -21.29 3.92 -14.70
C ALA A 161 -20.13 4.92 -14.67
N GLY A 162 -20.32 6.15 -15.15
CA GLY A 162 -19.30 7.20 -15.21
C GLY A 162 -19.35 8.23 -14.06
N GLU A 163 -20.30 8.12 -13.14
CA GLU A 163 -20.37 9.00 -11.97
C GLU A 163 -19.60 8.40 -10.79
N ASP A 164 -18.93 9.24 -9.99
CA ASP A 164 -18.17 8.83 -8.80
C ASP A 164 -19.11 8.45 -7.63
N ILE A 165 -19.96 7.45 -7.86
CA ILE A 165 -20.92 6.93 -6.89
C ILE A 165 -20.25 5.79 -6.11
N SER A 166 -20.11 6.00 -4.81
CA SER A 166 -19.60 4.97 -3.91
C SER A 166 -20.45 3.69 -3.96
N ARG A 167 -19.80 2.52 -4.02
CA ARG A 167 -20.45 1.19 -4.05
C ARG A 167 -21.50 0.96 -2.95
N ASN A 168 -21.38 1.60 -1.80
CA ASN A 168 -22.29 1.45 -0.66
C ASN A 168 -23.34 2.58 -0.54
N ALA A 169 -23.28 3.61 -1.40
CA ALA A 169 -24.24 4.70 -1.41
C ALA A 169 -25.64 4.21 -1.81
N PRO A 170 -26.71 4.92 -1.39
CA PRO A 170 -28.05 4.65 -1.90
C PRO A 170 -28.09 4.80 -3.42
N CYS A 171 -28.73 3.86 -4.11
CA CYS A 171 -28.78 3.85 -5.56
C CYS A 171 -29.67 5.00 -6.09
N PRO A 172 -29.21 5.79 -7.07
CA PRO A 172 -29.94 6.97 -7.58
C PRO A 172 -31.22 6.63 -8.34
N CYS A 173 -31.46 5.37 -8.68
CA CYS A 173 -32.72 4.91 -9.27
C CYS A 173 -33.93 4.91 -8.31
N GLY A 174 -33.72 5.27 -7.04
CA GLY A 174 -34.80 5.34 -6.04
C GLY A 174 -35.23 3.99 -5.46
N SER A 175 -34.52 2.90 -5.75
CA SER A 175 -34.86 1.54 -5.29
C SER A 175 -34.63 1.29 -3.78
N GLY A 176 -34.07 2.26 -3.05
CA GLY A 176 -33.73 2.13 -1.62
C GLY A 176 -32.56 1.19 -1.32
N ASN A 177 -32.05 0.46 -2.31
CA ASN A 177 -30.93 -0.46 -2.19
C ASN A 177 -29.58 0.23 -2.37
N LYS A 178 -28.51 -0.34 -1.81
CA LYS A 178 -27.14 0.15 -2.02
C LYS A 178 -26.73 -0.09 -3.47
N TYR A 179 -25.92 0.81 -4.04
CA TYR A 179 -25.51 0.77 -5.45
C TYR A 179 -24.96 -0.58 -5.90
N LYS A 180 -24.08 -1.21 -5.10
CA LYS A 180 -23.53 -2.56 -5.36
C LYS A 180 -24.55 -3.71 -5.42
N HIS A 181 -25.75 -3.51 -4.88
CA HIS A 181 -26.83 -4.50 -4.86
C HIS A 181 -27.93 -4.16 -5.89
N CYS A 182 -27.72 -3.13 -6.71
CA CYS A 182 -28.62 -2.70 -7.76
C CYS A 182 -27.81 -2.56 -9.06
N HIS A 183 -27.69 -1.35 -9.61
CA HIS A 183 -27.00 -1.10 -10.89
C HIS A 183 -25.49 -1.33 -10.88
N GLY A 184 -24.86 -1.42 -9.69
CA GLY A 184 -23.45 -1.77 -9.52
C GLY A 184 -23.20 -3.26 -9.21
N ALA A 185 -24.21 -4.12 -9.35
CA ALA A 185 -24.08 -5.55 -9.10
C ALA A 185 -23.43 -6.27 -10.31
N VAL A 186 -22.43 -7.09 -10.03
CA VAL A 186 -21.71 -7.90 -11.03
C VAL A 186 -22.63 -9.05 -11.46
N GLY A 187 -23.40 -8.83 -12.54
CA GLY A 187 -24.35 -9.81 -13.10
C GLY A 187 -25.82 -9.37 -13.14
N ALA A 188 -26.16 -8.13 -12.77
CA ALA A 188 -27.54 -7.65 -12.91
C ALA A 188 -27.86 -7.32 -14.38
N LYS A 189 -28.67 -8.16 -15.04
CA LYS A 189 -29.31 -7.83 -16.32
C LYS A 189 -30.44 -6.82 -16.03
N ALA A 190 -30.47 -5.70 -16.75
CA ALA A 190 -31.56 -4.72 -16.62
C ALA A 190 -32.93 -5.40 -16.85
N PRO A 191 -33.98 -5.08 -16.07
CA PRO A 191 -35.33 -5.40 -16.49
C PRO A 191 -35.68 -4.59 -17.75
N ALA A 192 -36.41 -5.21 -18.66
CA ALA A 192 -36.88 -4.62 -19.92
C ALA A 192 -37.76 -3.37 -19.70
#